data_AF-A0A960WVR2-F1
#
_entry.id   AF-A0A960WVR2-F1
#
_cell.length_a   1.000
_cell.length_b   1.000
_cell.length_c   1.000
_cell.angle_alpha   90.00
_cell.angle_beta   90.00
_cell.angle_gamma   90.00
#
_symmetry.space_group_name_H-M   'P 1'
#
loop_
_entity.id
_entity.type
_entity.pdbx_description
1 polymer ?
#
loop_
_entity_poly.entity_id
_entity_poly.type
_entity_poly.pdbx_seq_one_letter_code
_entity_poly.pdbx_strand_id
1 'polypeptide(L)'
;KTWRHWLHGSGELLWMSERGGWAHLYLYDVKSGDVKHAVTSGGWPVREVLHVDEKKREVWFLASGMREGEDPYHTHLCRADLDGGEVVRLTEGNGNHAVRFSPNREWFIDRWSRADHPPVHELRRSADGALVCELERADASLLLAGGWTMPERFVAKGRDGKTDIHGILIRPSNFDPAGTYPVVEDIYAGPHGAFAPKDFGRLERLHEVADQGFVVVKLDGMGTNFRGKAFHDVAWKNLKDAGFPDRIAWIRAAAKTRPWMDLSRVGIYGGSAGGQSAMRAVLDHHGFYRVAVADCGCHDNRMDKIWWNEQWMGWPVDESYAKSSNVDDAHKLGGKLLLIVGELDTNVDPASTAQVVAALQKAGKDFEFMPIIGAGHGAAERPYGSRLRLEFLKRHLLKP
;
A
#
# COMPACT_ATOMS: atom_id res chain seq x y z
N LYS A 1 2.61 -13.44 6.50
CA LYS A 1 1.68 -13.91 7.57
C LYS A 1 1.95 -15.37 7.94
N THR A 2 3.22 -15.71 8.18
CA THR A 2 3.71 -17.11 8.25
C THR A 2 4.62 -17.33 9.47
N TRP A 3 4.46 -16.47 10.48
CA TRP A 3 5.33 -16.47 11.66
C TRP A 3 4.92 -17.58 12.63
N ARG A 4 5.90 -18.29 13.18
CA ARG A 4 5.72 -19.34 14.20
C ARG A 4 6.91 -19.37 15.17
N HIS A 5 6.69 -19.81 16.40
CA HIS A 5 7.69 -19.95 17.45
C HIS A 5 7.43 -21.20 18.30
N TRP A 6 8.43 -22.07 18.44
CA TRP A 6 8.33 -23.31 19.20
C TRP A 6 8.68 -23.07 20.67
N LEU A 7 7.82 -23.49 21.59
CA LEU A 7 8.07 -23.48 23.03
C LEU A 7 8.42 -24.91 23.47
N HIS A 8 9.68 -25.29 23.29
CA HIS A 8 10.14 -26.67 23.50
C HIS A 8 9.95 -27.14 24.94
N GLY A 9 10.08 -26.26 25.93
CA GLY A 9 9.95 -26.62 27.35
C GLY A 9 8.53 -27.03 27.76
N SER A 10 7.51 -26.50 27.09
CA SER A 10 6.09 -26.80 27.36
C SER A 10 5.45 -27.71 26.32
N GLY A 11 6.17 -28.06 25.24
CA GLY A 11 5.59 -28.84 24.14
C GLY A 11 4.52 -28.08 23.36
N GLU A 12 4.69 -26.76 23.21
CA GLU A 12 3.72 -25.88 22.56
C GLU A 12 4.30 -25.21 21.30
N LEU A 13 3.40 -24.76 20.43
CA LEU A 13 3.72 -23.96 19.25
C LEU A 13 2.86 -22.70 19.24
N LEU A 14 3.50 -21.53 19.21
CA LEU A 14 2.81 -20.27 18.94
C LEU A 14 2.83 -20.02 17.44
N TRP A 15 1.66 -19.90 16.81
CA TRP A 15 1.57 -19.76 15.36
C TRP A 15 0.54 -18.71 14.95
N MET A 16 0.95 -17.83 14.04
CA MET A 16 0.10 -16.80 13.48
C MET A 16 -0.80 -17.36 12.36
N SER A 17 -2.10 -17.07 12.42
CA SER A 17 -3.09 -17.55 11.45
C SER A 17 -4.19 -16.50 11.22
N GLU A 18 -4.76 -16.48 10.01
CA GLU A 18 -5.94 -15.66 9.67
C GLU A 18 -7.27 -16.43 9.79
N ARG A 19 -7.28 -17.58 10.50
CA ARG A 19 -8.47 -18.44 10.62
C ARG A 19 -9.72 -17.72 11.13
N GLY A 20 -9.54 -16.72 12.01
CA GLY A 20 -10.62 -15.89 12.56
C GLY A 20 -10.97 -14.68 11.69
N GLY A 21 -10.47 -14.61 10.45
CA GLY A 21 -10.63 -13.47 9.55
C GLY A 21 -9.59 -12.36 9.76
N TRP A 22 -8.81 -12.40 10.84
CA TRP A 22 -7.70 -11.48 11.13
C TRP A 22 -6.46 -12.26 11.55
N ALA A 23 -5.28 -11.73 11.21
CA ALA A 23 -4.01 -12.32 11.59
C ALA A 23 -3.83 -12.26 13.11
N HIS A 24 -3.93 -13.39 13.77
CA HIS A 24 -3.80 -13.50 15.23
C HIS A 24 -2.88 -14.67 15.61
N LEU A 25 -2.38 -14.62 16.84
CA LEU A 25 -1.56 -15.65 17.44
C LEU A 25 -2.43 -16.71 18.13
N TYR A 26 -2.09 -17.97 17.89
CA TYR A 26 -2.76 -19.13 18.47
C TYR A 26 -1.72 -20.06 19.07
N LEU A 27 -2.01 -20.60 20.24
CA LEU A 27 -1.16 -21.56 20.93
C LEU A 27 -1.66 -22.97 20.63
N TYR A 28 -0.75 -23.86 20.23
CA TYR A 28 -1.04 -25.25 19.89
C TYR A 28 -0.33 -26.19 20.85
N ASP A 29 -0.96 -27.32 21.13
CA ASP A 29 -0.30 -28.48 21.72
C ASP A 29 0.41 -29.25 20.59
N VAL A 30 1.71 -29.44 20.72
CA VAL A 30 2.52 -30.04 19.63
C VAL A 30 2.24 -31.53 19.47
N LYS A 31 1.84 -32.22 20.54
CA LYS A 31 1.63 -33.66 20.53
C LYS A 31 0.35 -34.05 19.80
N SER A 32 -0.74 -33.35 20.08
CA SER A 32 -2.04 -33.55 19.45
C SER A 32 -2.17 -32.81 18.12
N GLY A 33 -1.49 -31.66 17.98
CA GLY A 33 -1.71 -30.73 16.86
C GLY A 33 -2.93 -29.82 17.07
N ASP A 34 -3.61 -29.92 18.21
CA ASP A 34 -4.80 -29.14 18.51
C ASP A 34 -4.46 -27.71 18.91
N VAL A 35 -5.35 -26.78 18.56
CA VAL A 35 -5.30 -25.41 19.06
C VAL A 35 -5.74 -25.43 20.51
N LYS A 36 -4.88 -25.02 21.43
CA LYS A 36 -5.24 -24.85 22.84
C LYS A 36 -6.20 -23.66 22.98
N HIS A 37 -5.78 -22.49 22.52
CA HIS A 37 -6.58 -21.26 22.52
C HIS A 37 -5.95 -20.18 21.62
N ALA A 38 -6.72 -19.12 21.38
CA ALA A 38 -6.22 -17.89 20.76
C ALA A 38 -5.51 -17.05 21.83
N VAL A 39 -4.27 -16.64 21.55
CA VAL A 39 -3.49 -15.71 22.41
C VAL A 39 -3.93 -14.27 22.19
N THR A 40 -4.36 -13.96 20.97
CA THR A 40 -4.89 -12.64 20.60
C THR A 40 -6.18 -12.82 19.80
N SER A 41 -7.13 -11.89 19.90
CA SER A 41 -8.33 -11.87 19.07
C SER A 41 -8.89 -10.45 18.94
N GLY A 42 -9.69 -10.20 17.90
CA GLY A 42 -10.34 -8.91 17.68
C GLY A 42 -10.53 -8.56 16.20
N GLY A 43 -11.02 -7.34 15.94
CA GLY A 43 -11.20 -6.78 14.60
C GLY A 43 -9.95 -6.07 14.06
N TRP A 44 -8.76 -6.62 14.33
CA TRP A 44 -7.47 -5.99 14.06
C TRP A 44 -6.38 -7.05 13.83
N PRO A 45 -5.35 -6.81 13.00
CA PRO A 45 -4.30 -7.81 12.77
C PRO A 45 -3.05 -7.58 13.63
N VAL A 46 -2.48 -8.67 14.12
CA VAL A 46 -1.06 -8.75 14.48
C VAL A 46 -0.22 -8.56 13.21
N ARG A 47 0.76 -7.66 13.30
CA ARG A 47 1.63 -7.24 12.20
C ARG A 47 2.95 -7.96 12.22
N GLU A 48 3.56 -8.04 13.40
CA GLU A 48 4.90 -8.58 13.61
C GLU A 48 5.06 -9.00 15.07
N VAL A 49 5.66 -10.16 15.32
CA VAL A 49 6.06 -10.55 16.67
C VAL A 49 7.51 -10.14 16.90
N LEU A 50 7.74 -9.31 17.92
CA LEU A 50 9.05 -8.75 18.24
C LEU A 50 9.82 -9.61 19.24
N HIS A 51 9.10 -10.26 20.18
CA HIS A 51 9.71 -11.07 21.22
C HIS A 51 8.70 -12.03 21.85
N VAL A 52 9.17 -13.22 22.24
CA VAL A 52 8.45 -14.17 23.10
C VAL A 52 9.32 -14.41 24.33
N ASP A 53 8.81 -14.08 25.51
CA ASP A 53 9.42 -14.41 26.80
C ASP A 53 8.80 -15.70 27.32
N GLU A 54 9.45 -16.85 27.08
CA GLU A 54 8.94 -18.16 27.48
C GLU A 54 8.90 -18.34 29.00
N LYS A 55 9.76 -17.63 29.74
CA LYS A 55 9.81 -17.76 31.21
C LYS A 55 8.63 -17.03 31.85
N LYS A 56 8.32 -15.83 31.36
CA LYS A 56 7.15 -15.06 31.81
C LYS A 56 5.86 -15.46 31.10
N ARG A 57 5.96 -16.26 30.04
CA ARG A 57 4.86 -16.62 29.14
C ARG A 57 4.19 -15.39 28.54
N GLU A 58 4.99 -14.45 28.06
CA GLU A 58 4.50 -13.22 27.41
C GLU A 58 4.94 -13.13 25.94
N VAL A 59 4.12 -12.51 25.10
CA VAL A 59 4.47 -12.15 23.72
C VAL A 59 4.34 -10.65 23.50
N TRP A 60 5.33 -10.09 22.81
CA TRP A 60 5.42 -8.67 22.42
C TRP A 60 5.34 -8.56 20.91
N PHE A 61 4.44 -7.72 20.41
CA PHE A 61 4.13 -7.66 18.99
C PHE A 61 3.66 -6.27 18.58
N LEU A 62 3.78 -5.96 17.30
CA LEU A 62 3.09 -4.85 16.67
C LEU A 62 1.71 -5.30 16.20
N ALA A 63 0.68 -4.51 16.43
CA ALA A 63 -0.67 -4.69 15.89
C ALA A 63 -1.19 -3.37 15.34
N SER A 64 -2.03 -3.39 14.30
CA SER A 64 -2.63 -2.17 13.74
C SER A 64 -4.13 -2.10 13.98
N GLY A 65 -4.74 -0.92 13.96
CA GLY A 65 -6.18 -0.78 14.24
C GLY A 65 -6.54 -0.98 15.71
N MET A 66 -5.58 -0.74 16.61
CA MET A 66 -5.75 -0.88 18.06
C MET A 66 -6.51 0.29 18.71
N ARG A 67 -6.69 1.40 18.00
CA ARG A 67 -7.36 2.60 18.51
C ARG A 67 -8.45 3.06 17.56
N GLU A 68 -9.65 3.23 18.11
CA GLU A 68 -10.79 3.77 17.37
C GLU A 68 -10.50 5.22 16.92
N GLY A 69 -10.93 5.55 15.71
CA GLY A 69 -10.72 6.88 15.11
C GLY A 69 -9.34 7.11 14.51
N GLU A 70 -8.41 6.16 14.64
CA GLU A 70 -7.12 6.21 13.96
C GLU A 70 -7.14 5.55 12.59
N ASP A 71 -6.09 5.82 11.81
CA ASP A 71 -5.85 5.06 10.60
C ASP A 71 -5.57 3.58 10.98
N PRO A 72 -6.34 2.61 10.46
CA PRO A 72 -6.29 1.21 10.88
C PRO A 72 -4.98 0.51 10.49
N TYR A 73 -4.11 1.19 9.74
CA TYR A 73 -2.78 0.70 9.40
C TYR A 73 -1.70 1.17 10.38
N HIS A 74 -1.97 2.18 11.21
CA HIS A 74 -1.03 2.61 12.26
C HIS A 74 -0.74 1.45 13.22
N THR A 75 0.53 1.09 13.34
CA THR A 75 0.95 0.00 14.22
C THR A 75 1.23 0.52 15.63
N HIS A 76 0.75 -0.18 16.65
CA HIS A 76 1.08 0.04 18.06
C HIS A 76 1.85 -1.16 18.62
N LEU A 77 2.73 -0.91 19.58
CA LEU A 77 3.34 -1.96 20.38
C LEU A 77 2.31 -2.50 21.38
N CYS A 78 2.18 -3.82 21.42
CA CYS A 78 1.28 -4.54 22.29
C CYS A 78 2.01 -5.69 22.99
N ARG A 79 1.45 -6.12 24.13
CA ARG A 79 1.85 -7.30 24.89
C ARG A 79 0.63 -8.15 25.24
N ALA A 80 0.78 -9.46 25.23
CA ALA A 80 -0.23 -10.40 25.71
C ALA A 80 0.44 -11.56 26.48
N ASP A 81 -0.31 -12.16 27.40
CA ASP A 81 0.05 -13.43 28.03
C ASP A 81 -0.26 -14.59 27.07
N LEU A 82 0.65 -15.56 26.96
CA LEU A 82 0.50 -16.74 26.11
C LEU A 82 -0.63 -17.65 26.56
N ASP A 83 -0.97 -17.66 27.85
CA ASP A 83 -2.06 -18.44 28.43
C ASP A 83 -3.42 -17.74 28.33
N GLY A 84 -3.45 -16.58 27.67
CA GLY A 84 -4.64 -15.78 27.45
C GLY A 84 -4.79 -14.63 28.44
N GLY A 85 -5.67 -13.70 28.11
CA GLY A 85 -5.85 -12.47 28.88
C GLY A 85 -6.07 -11.27 27.96
N GLU A 86 -6.06 -10.08 28.56
CA GLU A 86 -6.21 -8.84 27.81
C GLU A 86 -4.91 -8.46 27.09
N VAL A 87 -5.04 -7.97 25.87
CA VAL A 87 -3.92 -7.38 25.12
C VAL A 87 -3.67 -5.98 25.65
N VAL A 88 -2.46 -5.73 26.15
CA VAL A 88 -2.05 -4.41 26.65
C VAL A 88 -1.34 -3.65 25.53
N ARG A 89 -1.90 -2.53 25.10
CA ARG A 89 -1.24 -1.55 24.21
C ARG A 89 -0.29 -0.69 25.02
N LEU A 90 0.92 -0.46 24.51
CA LEU A 90 2.01 0.21 25.22
C LEU A 90 2.41 1.57 24.61
N THR A 91 1.86 1.93 23.45
CA THR A 91 2.13 3.22 22.78
C THR A 91 0.86 4.05 22.63
N GLU A 92 0.96 5.38 22.78
CA GLU A 92 -0.21 6.29 22.90
C GLU A 92 -0.38 7.33 21.79
N GLY A 93 0.70 7.72 21.12
CA GLY A 93 0.66 8.68 20.03
C GLY A 93 -0.37 8.30 18.95
N ASN A 94 -1.06 9.27 18.37
CA ASN A 94 -1.91 9.00 17.22
C ASN A 94 -1.01 8.93 15.99
N GLY A 95 -0.63 7.75 15.56
CA GLY A 95 0.29 7.61 14.45
C GLY A 95 0.85 6.21 14.27
N ASN A 96 1.63 6.03 13.22
CA ASN A 96 2.35 4.80 13.02
C ASN A 96 3.58 4.77 13.94
N HIS A 97 3.72 3.72 14.75
CA HIS A 97 4.80 3.59 15.73
C HIS A 97 5.93 2.67 15.23
N ALA A 98 7.17 3.06 15.53
CA ALA A 98 8.36 2.25 15.39
C ALA A 98 9.10 2.22 16.73
N VAL A 99 9.25 1.03 17.31
CA VAL A 99 9.82 0.86 18.67
C VAL A 99 11.22 0.28 18.64
N ARG A 100 12.06 0.72 19.59
CA ARG A 100 13.38 0.12 19.85
C ARG A 100 13.55 -0.08 21.36
N PHE A 101 13.77 -1.33 21.77
CA PHE A 101 13.96 -1.66 23.18
C PHE A 101 15.37 -1.29 23.67
N SER A 102 15.47 -0.90 24.93
CA SER A 102 16.71 -0.93 25.69
C SER A 102 17.27 -2.37 25.77
N PRO A 103 18.59 -2.57 25.99
CA PRO A 103 19.18 -3.91 26.00
C PRO A 103 18.53 -4.90 26.98
N ASN A 104 18.10 -4.41 28.15
CA ASN A 104 17.40 -5.21 29.16
C ASN A 104 15.86 -5.18 29.00
N ARG A 105 15.33 -4.47 28.01
CA ARG A 105 13.91 -4.31 27.69
C ARG A 105 13.06 -3.69 28.81
N GLU A 106 13.66 -3.02 29.79
CA GLU A 106 12.90 -2.28 30.82
C GLU A 106 12.24 -1.02 30.25
N TRP A 107 12.85 -0.46 29.20
CA TRP A 107 12.40 0.72 28.48
C TRP A 107 12.38 0.47 26.97
N PHE A 108 11.63 1.31 26.26
CA PHE A 108 11.72 1.41 24.80
C PHE A 108 11.61 2.87 24.34
N ILE A 109 12.27 3.16 23.22
CA ILE A 109 12.06 4.38 22.47
C ILE A 109 10.92 4.12 21.50
N ASP A 110 9.86 4.92 21.58
CA ASP A 110 8.77 4.97 20.62
C ASP A 110 8.98 6.16 19.69
N ARG A 111 9.14 5.89 18.40
CA ARG A 111 9.04 6.93 17.37
C ARG A 111 7.72 6.78 16.68
N TRP A 112 6.85 7.76 16.83
CA TRP A 112 5.56 7.79 16.14
C TRP A 112 5.43 9.00 15.23
N SER A 113 4.77 8.81 14.10
CA SER A 113 4.52 9.88 13.13
C SER A 113 3.27 9.58 12.32
N ARG A 114 2.81 10.56 11.55
CA ARG A 114 1.76 10.37 10.54
C ARG A 114 2.19 11.05 9.25
N ALA A 115 1.58 10.68 8.13
CA ALA A 115 1.81 11.36 6.86
C ALA A 115 1.69 12.90 6.95
N ASP A 116 0.85 13.41 7.87
CA ASP A 116 0.60 14.83 8.14
C ASP A 116 1.22 15.36 9.45
N HIS A 117 2.07 14.56 10.13
CA HIS A 117 2.60 14.92 11.44
C HIS A 117 4.06 14.45 11.60
N PRO A 118 5.04 15.38 11.74
CA PRO A 118 6.45 15.05 11.96
C PRO A 118 6.68 14.11 13.15
N PRO A 119 7.76 13.32 13.14
CA PRO A 119 7.98 12.31 14.18
C PRO A 119 8.20 12.91 15.56
N VAL A 120 7.61 12.27 16.56
CA VAL A 120 7.88 12.47 17.98
C VAL A 120 8.60 11.23 18.49
N HIS A 121 9.65 11.44 19.28
CA HIS A 121 10.41 10.39 19.93
C HIS A 121 10.14 10.45 21.43
N GLU A 122 9.70 9.34 22.00
CA GLU A 122 9.34 9.22 23.41
C GLU A 122 10.12 8.08 24.04
N LEU A 123 10.62 8.28 25.26
CA LEU A 123 11.09 7.19 26.11
C LEU A 123 9.91 6.70 26.95
N ARG A 124 9.63 5.40 26.86
CA ARG A 124 8.52 4.75 27.57
C ARG A 124 8.99 3.55 28.37
N ARG A 125 8.27 3.27 29.45
CA ARG A 125 8.49 2.09 30.30
C ARG A 125 7.84 0.87 29.67
N SER A 126 8.55 -0.23 29.59
CA SER A 126 8.00 -1.48 29.03
C SER A 126 6.90 -2.09 29.89
N ALA A 127 6.99 -1.95 31.22
CA ALA A 127 6.08 -2.61 32.16
C ALA A 127 4.59 -2.25 31.95
N ASP A 128 4.32 -0.99 31.61
CA ASP A 128 2.98 -0.40 31.54
C ASP A 128 2.79 0.56 30.35
N GLY A 129 3.84 0.80 29.55
CA GLY A 129 3.82 1.77 28.45
C GLY A 129 3.90 3.22 28.90
N ALA A 130 4.06 3.51 30.19
CA ALA A 130 4.03 4.88 30.70
C ALA A 130 5.11 5.76 30.07
N LEU A 131 4.74 6.99 29.72
CA LEU A 131 5.68 8.00 29.24
C LEU A 131 6.66 8.37 30.36
N VAL A 132 7.95 8.26 30.08
CA VAL A 132 9.02 8.76 30.96
C VAL A 132 9.33 10.20 30.60
N CYS A 133 9.63 10.45 29.33
CA CYS A 133 9.83 11.79 28.77
C CYS A 133 9.70 11.78 27.24
N GLU A 134 9.39 12.95 26.67
CA GLU A 134 9.64 13.23 25.26
C GLU A 134 11.13 13.48 25.07
N LEU A 135 11.74 12.76 24.12
CA LEU A 135 13.15 12.88 23.77
C LEU A 135 13.38 13.99 22.75
N GLU A 136 12.54 14.03 21.71
CA GLU A 136 12.69 14.94 20.58
C GLU A 136 11.38 15.06 19.80
N ARG A 137 11.10 16.24 19.25
CA ARG A 137 10.03 16.48 18.29
C ARG A 137 10.60 17.12 17.03
N ALA A 138 10.40 16.46 15.90
CA ALA A 138 10.86 16.99 14.64
C ALA A 138 10.10 18.28 14.26
N ASP A 139 10.87 19.29 13.84
CA ASP A 139 10.34 20.55 13.31
C ASP A 139 10.38 20.53 11.77
N ALA A 140 9.20 20.68 11.15
CA ALA A 140 9.05 20.75 9.69
C ALA A 140 9.04 22.19 9.14
N SER A 141 9.30 23.20 9.96
CA SER A 141 9.19 24.62 9.57
C SER A 141 10.05 24.98 8.37
N LEU A 142 11.29 24.48 8.28
CA LEU A 142 12.17 24.74 7.12
C LEU A 142 11.67 24.08 5.83
N LEU A 143 11.03 22.90 5.95
CA LEU A 143 10.44 22.21 4.81
C LEU A 143 9.24 22.99 4.27
N LEU A 144 8.34 23.41 5.17
CA LEU A 144 7.18 24.24 4.85
C LEU A 144 7.58 25.60 4.27
N ALA A 145 8.60 26.25 4.84
CA ALA A 145 9.14 27.51 4.32
C ALA A 145 9.74 27.39 2.92
N GLY A 146 10.18 26.18 2.54
CA GLY A 146 10.65 25.87 1.18
C GLY A 146 9.54 25.62 0.16
N GLY A 147 8.26 25.77 0.53
CA GLY A 147 7.12 25.57 -0.36
C GLY A 147 6.58 24.13 -0.42
N TRP A 148 7.19 23.19 0.31
CA TRP A 148 6.65 21.84 0.44
C TRP A 148 5.29 21.89 1.14
N THR A 149 4.32 21.11 0.65
CA THR A 149 2.99 21.05 1.26
C THR A 149 2.83 19.81 2.13
N MET A 150 2.21 20.00 3.30
CA MET A 150 1.87 18.87 4.16
C MET A 150 0.87 17.96 3.43
N PRO A 151 1.10 16.63 3.37
CA PRO A 151 0.13 15.69 2.85
C PRO A 151 -1.20 15.80 3.60
N GLU A 152 -2.28 15.88 2.84
CA GLU A 152 -3.62 15.88 3.41
C GLU A 152 -4.11 14.44 3.52
N ARG A 153 -4.30 13.94 4.74
CA ARG A 153 -4.94 12.64 4.96
C ARG A 153 -6.43 12.73 4.67
N PHE A 154 -6.97 11.75 3.96
CA PHE A 154 -8.39 11.68 3.65
C PHE A 154 -8.91 10.24 3.70
N VAL A 155 -10.14 10.12 4.20
CA VAL A 155 -10.84 8.85 4.35
C VAL A 155 -12.21 8.97 3.72
N ALA A 156 -12.61 7.96 2.96
CA ALA A 156 -13.94 7.87 2.40
C ALA A 156 -14.40 6.42 2.33
N LYS A 157 -15.71 6.23 2.23
CA LYS A 157 -16.31 4.91 2.03
C LYS A 157 -15.96 4.35 0.65
N GLY A 158 -15.59 3.07 0.61
CA GLY A 158 -15.32 2.32 -0.62
C GLY A 158 -16.59 1.91 -1.36
N ARG A 159 -16.46 0.94 -2.26
CA ARG A 159 -17.53 0.48 -3.16
C ARG A 159 -18.78 -0.03 -2.45
N ASP A 160 -18.63 -0.48 -1.21
CA ASP A 160 -19.71 -1.06 -0.40
C ASP A 160 -20.46 -0.01 0.44
N GLY A 161 -20.02 1.26 0.40
CA GLY A 161 -20.59 2.34 1.21
C GLY A 161 -20.33 2.20 2.73
N LYS A 162 -19.53 1.24 3.17
CA LYS A 162 -19.32 0.88 4.58
C LYS A 162 -17.86 0.89 5.00
N THR A 163 -16.99 0.32 4.18
CA THR A 163 -15.56 0.16 4.48
C THR A 163 -14.82 1.47 4.26
N ASP A 164 -14.06 1.92 5.27
CA ASP A 164 -13.21 3.10 5.15
C ASP A 164 -11.92 2.79 4.38
N ILE A 165 -11.69 3.61 3.36
CA ILE A 165 -10.54 3.60 2.47
C ILE A 165 -9.66 4.79 2.82
N HIS A 166 -8.41 4.50 3.15
CA HIS A 166 -7.45 5.47 3.66
C HIS A 166 -6.47 5.87 2.56
N GLY A 167 -6.17 7.16 2.49
CA GLY A 167 -5.22 7.70 1.53
C GLY A 167 -4.78 9.11 1.88
N ILE A 168 -3.96 9.66 1.00
CA ILE A 168 -3.47 11.02 1.08
C ILE A 168 -3.68 11.76 -0.23
N LEU A 169 -3.72 13.09 -0.14
CA LEU A 169 -3.62 14.02 -1.25
C LEU A 169 -2.36 14.87 -1.08
N ILE A 170 -1.66 15.10 -2.18
CA ILE A 170 -0.56 16.04 -2.29
C ILE A 170 -0.99 17.16 -3.24
N ARG A 171 -0.80 18.41 -2.80
CA ARG A 171 -1.07 19.59 -3.60
C ARG A 171 0.25 20.11 -4.19
N PRO A 172 0.20 20.82 -5.33
CA PRO A 172 1.36 21.56 -5.82
C PRO A 172 1.88 22.55 -4.77
N SER A 173 3.18 22.79 -4.75
CA SER A 173 3.81 23.82 -3.90
C SER A 173 3.27 25.24 -4.15
N ASN A 174 2.84 25.52 -5.37
CA ASN A 174 2.22 26.78 -5.80
C ASN A 174 0.67 26.71 -5.85
N PHE A 175 0.06 25.87 -5.01
CA PHE A 175 -1.39 25.65 -4.99
C PHE A 175 -2.20 26.94 -4.76
N ASP A 176 -3.19 27.14 -5.62
CA ASP A 176 -4.21 28.18 -5.53
C ASP A 176 -5.58 27.50 -5.33
N PRO A 177 -6.29 27.74 -4.21
CA PRO A 177 -7.61 27.16 -3.97
C PRO A 177 -8.69 27.62 -4.96
N ALA A 178 -8.47 28.71 -5.70
CA ALA A 178 -9.35 29.16 -6.79
C ALA A 178 -9.04 28.48 -8.14
N GLY A 179 -7.92 27.75 -8.22
CA GLY A 179 -7.49 27.02 -9.42
C GLY A 179 -8.25 25.70 -9.63
N THR A 180 -7.96 25.06 -10.77
CA THR A 180 -8.55 23.78 -11.16
C THR A 180 -7.45 22.86 -11.71
N TYR A 181 -7.22 21.74 -11.03
CA TYR A 181 -6.08 20.85 -11.25
C TYR A 181 -6.55 19.46 -11.69
N PRO A 182 -5.93 18.85 -12.72
CA PRO A 182 -6.10 17.42 -12.98
C PRO A 182 -5.68 16.59 -11.76
N VAL A 183 -6.29 15.43 -11.62
CA VAL A 183 -5.94 14.46 -10.57
C VAL A 183 -5.05 13.38 -11.17
N VAL A 184 -3.96 13.04 -10.49
CA VAL A 184 -3.08 11.92 -10.85
C VAL A 184 -3.00 10.95 -9.68
N GLU A 185 -3.38 9.69 -9.90
CA GLU A 185 -3.21 8.63 -8.91
C GLU A 185 -1.84 7.95 -9.05
N ASP A 186 -1.11 7.81 -7.93
CA ASP A 186 0.02 6.88 -7.80
C ASP A 186 -0.50 5.54 -7.27
N ILE A 187 -0.64 4.55 -8.16
CA ILE A 187 -1.15 3.23 -7.82
C ILE A 187 -0.03 2.21 -7.68
N TYR A 188 -0.17 1.35 -6.66
CA TYR A 188 0.61 0.12 -6.56
C TYR A 188 -0.29 -1.12 -6.47
N ALA A 189 -1.24 -1.12 -5.53
CA ALA A 189 -2.33 -2.12 -5.40
C ALA A 189 -1.91 -3.61 -5.29
N GLY A 190 -0.62 -3.93 -5.15
CA GLY A 190 -0.16 -5.31 -4.96
C GLY A 190 -0.67 -5.91 -3.63
N PRO A 191 -1.31 -7.09 -3.63
CA PRO A 191 -1.97 -7.64 -2.43
C PRO A 191 -1.02 -7.94 -1.26
N HIS A 192 0.28 -8.08 -1.52
CA HIS A 192 1.26 -8.37 -0.46
C HIS A 192 1.44 -7.23 0.57
N GLY A 193 0.98 -6.00 0.30
CA GLY A 193 1.20 -4.85 1.18
C GLY A 193 0.09 -3.80 1.15
N ALA A 194 0.40 -2.65 1.74
CA ALA A 194 -0.37 -1.40 1.70
C ALA A 194 0.63 -0.26 1.47
N PHE A 195 0.25 0.75 0.71
CA PHE A 195 1.20 1.63 0.01
C PHE A 195 0.92 3.11 0.19
N ALA A 196 -0.24 3.51 0.67
CA ALA A 196 -0.43 4.90 1.09
C ALA A 196 0.50 5.19 2.29
N PRO A 197 1.22 6.33 2.32
CA PRO A 197 2.12 6.64 3.42
C PRO A 197 1.43 6.63 4.78
N LYS A 198 2.06 5.99 5.75
CA LYS A 198 1.61 5.95 7.15
C LYS A 198 2.51 6.80 8.03
N ASP A 199 3.81 6.78 7.77
CA ASP A 199 4.79 7.64 8.43
C ASP A 199 4.93 9.01 7.75
N PHE A 200 5.45 9.97 8.51
CA PHE A 200 5.90 11.25 7.97
C PHE A 200 7.07 11.06 7.01
N GLY A 201 7.07 11.81 5.92
CA GLY A 201 8.20 11.86 5.00
C GLY A 201 8.07 12.99 4.00
N ARG A 202 9.18 13.33 3.33
CA ARG A 202 9.21 14.37 2.28
C ARG A 202 8.35 14.01 1.07
N LEU A 203 8.17 12.71 0.80
CA LEU A 203 7.38 12.20 -0.33
C LEU A 203 7.77 12.87 -1.67
N GLU A 204 9.08 13.01 -1.90
CA GLU A 204 9.63 13.83 -2.98
C GLU A 204 9.08 13.48 -4.35
N ARG A 205 8.93 12.19 -4.66
CA ARG A 205 8.39 11.74 -5.95
C ARG A 205 6.93 12.13 -6.17
N LEU A 206 6.12 12.14 -5.11
CA LEU A 206 4.71 12.58 -5.21
C LEU A 206 4.66 14.10 -5.40
N HIS A 207 5.51 14.84 -4.68
CA HIS A 207 5.63 16.28 -4.85
C HIS A 207 6.17 16.67 -6.22
N GLU A 208 7.15 15.95 -6.77
CA GLU A 208 7.68 16.18 -8.12
C GLU A 208 6.59 16.11 -9.18
N VAL A 209 5.67 15.15 -9.05
CA VAL A 209 4.48 15.04 -9.91
C VAL A 209 3.50 16.18 -9.61
N ALA A 210 3.16 16.43 -8.34
CA ALA A 210 2.22 17.48 -7.97
C ALA A 210 2.66 18.87 -8.46
N ASP A 211 3.96 19.18 -8.35
CA ASP A 211 4.58 20.43 -8.79
C ASP A 211 4.58 20.62 -10.31
N GLN A 212 4.23 19.60 -11.10
CA GLN A 212 3.92 19.79 -12.52
C GLN A 212 2.54 20.42 -12.76
N GLY A 213 1.76 20.70 -11.71
CA GLY A 213 0.42 21.27 -11.79
C GLY A 213 -0.71 20.24 -11.61
N PHE A 214 -0.46 19.19 -10.82
CA PHE A 214 -1.42 18.13 -10.54
C PHE A 214 -1.77 18.06 -9.06
N VAL A 215 -2.97 17.56 -8.77
CA VAL A 215 -3.27 17.00 -7.45
C VAL A 215 -2.93 15.53 -7.51
N VAL A 216 -2.02 15.08 -6.63
CA VAL A 216 -1.62 13.68 -6.60
C VAL A 216 -2.34 12.97 -5.46
N VAL A 217 -2.89 11.79 -5.73
CA VAL A 217 -3.58 10.96 -4.72
C VAL A 217 -2.91 9.61 -4.60
N LYS A 218 -2.85 9.08 -3.37
CA LYS A 218 -2.35 7.73 -3.09
C LYS A 218 -3.14 7.09 -1.95
N LEU A 219 -3.70 5.92 -2.19
CA LEU A 219 -4.71 5.29 -1.35
C LEU A 219 -4.68 3.76 -1.43
N ASP A 220 -5.19 3.10 -0.38
CA ASP A 220 -5.22 1.64 -0.23
C ASP A 220 -6.67 1.12 -0.34
N GLY A 221 -7.07 0.73 -1.55
CA GLY A 221 -8.35 0.07 -1.83
C GLY A 221 -8.41 -1.38 -1.34
N MET A 222 -9.61 -1.98 -1.37
CA MET A 222 -9.76 -3.41 -1.06
C MET A 222 -8.91 -4.27 -2.00
N GLY A 223 -8.41 -5.38 -1.47
CA GLY A 223 -7.38 -6.22 -2.08
C GLY A 223 -5.97 -5.93 -1.55
N THR A 224 -5.72 -4.76 -0.95
CA THR A 224 -4.46 -4.51 -0.22
C THR A 224 -4.46 -5.18 1.16
N ASN A 225 -3.27 -5.32 1.76
CA ASN A 225 -3.07 -6.14 2.95
C ASN A 225 -3.47 -5.44 4.26
N PHE A 226 -3.41 -6.16 5.37
CA PHE A 226 -3.49 -5.64 6.75
C PHE A 226 -4.81 -5.00 7.19
N ARG A 227 -5.89 -5.24 6.46
CA ARG A 227 -7.27 -4.83 6.82
C ARG A 227 -8.20 -6.02 7.00
N GLY A 228 -7.62 -7.16 7.37
CA GLY A 228 -8.33 -8.41 7.56
C GLY A 228 -8.48 -9.20 6.26
N LYS A 229 -8.84 -10.46 6.41
CA LYS A 229 -8.95 -11.43 5.33
C LYS A 229 -10.01 -11.02 4.31
N ALA A 230 -11.18 -10.59 4.76
CA ALA A 230 -12.27 -10.18 3.86
C ALA A 230 -11.90 -9.00 2.95
N PHE A 231 -11.17 -8.01 3.49
CA PHE A 231 -10.68 -6.88 2.72
C PHE A 231 -9.61 -7.31 1.70
N HIS A 232 -8.72 -8.23 2.10
CA HIS A 232 -7.57 -8.68 1.31
C HIS A 232 -7.97 -9.70 0.21
N ASP A 233 -8.92 -10.59 0.50
CA ASP A 233 -9.39 -11.65 -0.41
C ASP A 233 -10.07 -11.10 -1.67
N VAL A 234 -10.42 -9.81 -1.73
CA VAL A 234 -10.87 -9.15 -2.97
C VAL A 234 -9.87 -9.33 -4.12
N ALA A 235 -8.57 -9.43 -3.81
CA ALA A 235 -7.52 -9.66 -4.80
C ALA A 235 -7.35 -11.14 -5.20
N TRP A 236 -7.90 -12.09 -4.43
CA TRP A 236 -7.74 -13.52 -4.70
C TRP A 236 -8.39 -13.89 -6.04
N LYS A 237 -7.57 -14.41 -6.97
CA LYS A 237 -7.96 -14.73 -8.35
C LYS A 237 -8.57 -13.54 -9.10
N ASN A 238 -8.25 -12.31 -8.69
CA ASN A 238 -8.90 -11.10 -9.17
C ASN A 238 -7.98 -9.88 -9.13
N LEU A 239 -6.70 -10.05 -9.49
CA LEU A 239 -5.70 -8.98 -9.47
C LEU A 239 -6.09 -7.75 -10.32
N LYS A 240 -6.95 -7.93 -11.34
CA LYS A 240 -7.48 -6.83 -12.16
C LYS A 240 -8.33 -5.82 -11.40
N ASP A 241 -8.93 -6.24 -10.28
CA ASP A 241 -9.79 -5.36 -9.49
C ASP A 241 -8.99 -4.20 -8.92
N ALA A 242 -7.81 -4.50 -8.37
CA ALA A 242 -6.83 -3.54 -7.83
C ALA A 242 -7.43 -2.48 -6.87
N GLY A 243 -8.64 -2.68 -6.35
CA GLY A 243 -9.37 -1.68 -5.57
C GLY A 243 -10.00 -0.57 -6.40
N PHE A 244 -10.08 -0.65 -7.74
CA PHE A 244 -10.57 0.45 -8.59
C PHE A 244 -11.95 1.00 -8.21
N PRO A 245 -12.97 0.16 -7.95
CA PRO A 245 -14.26 0.67 -7.48
C PRO A 245 -14.16 1.50 -6.19
N ASP A 246 -13.26 1.13 -5.27
CA ASP A 246 -13.00 1.86 -4.04
C ASP A 246 -12.24 3.17 -4.29
N ARG A 247 -11.22 3.11 -5.15
CA ARG A 247 -10.36 4.25 -5.52
C ARG A 247 -11.17 5.33 -6.22
N ILE A 248 -12.00 4.95 -7.18
CA ILE A 248 -12.89 5.86 -7.90
C ILE A 248 -13.89 6.49 -6.93
N ALA A 249 -14.51 5.71 -6.04
CA ALA A 249 -15.42 6.23 -5.02
C ALA A 249 -14.73 7.23 -4.08
N TRP A 250 -13.52 6.91 -3.64
CA TRP A 250 -12.71 7.77 -2.77
C TRP A 250 -12.34 9.09 -3.45
N ILE A 251 -11.86 9.06 -4.70
CA ILE A 251 -11.49 10.27 -5.45
C ILE A 251 -12.73 11.15 -5.69
N ARG A 252 -13.87 10.54 -6.02
CA ARG A 252 -15.15 11.25 -6.15
C ARG A 252 -15.59 11.88 -4.84
N ALA A 253 -15.42 11.19 -3.72
CA ALA A 253 -15.72 11.73 -2.40
C ALA A 253 -14.79 12.90 -2.03
N ALA A 254 -13.50 12.79 -2.34
CA ALA A 254 -12.53 13.84 -2.07
C ALA A 254 -12.87 15.14 -2.82
N ALA A 255 -13.25 15.03 -4.09
CA ALA A 255 -13.61 16.17 -4.93
C ALA A 255 -14.88 16.93 -4.46
N LYS A 256 -15.78 16.28 -3.69
CA LYS A 256 -17.00 16.94 -3.19
C LYS A 256 -16.72 18.17 -2.33
N THR A 257 -15.62 18.15 -1.57
CA THR A 257 -15.20 19.28 -0.71
C THR A 257 -13.94 19.97 -1.22
N ARG A 258 -13.46 19.58 -2.41
CA ARG A 258 -12.23 20.07 -3.05
C ARG A 258 -12.55 20.42 -4.51
N PRO A 259 -13.29 21.52 -4.77
CA PRO A 259 -13.78 21.85 -6.11
C PRO A 259 -12.67 22.08 -7.14
N TRP A 260 -11.45 22.34 -6.66
CA TRP A 260 -10.24 22.43 -7.46
C TRP A 260 -9.75 21.07 -8.02
N MET A 261 -10.33 19.93 -7.62
CA MET A 261 -10.05 18.61 -8.20
C MET A 261 -10.90 18.39 -9.47
N ASP A 262 -10.26 18.44 -10.64
CA ASP A 262 -10.92 18.23 -11.92
C ASP A 262 -11.03 16.75 -12.29
N LEU A 263 -12.19 16.16 -12.02
CA LEU A 263 -12.45 14.75 -12.33
C LEU A 263 -12.72 14.46 -13.81
N SER A 264 -12.74 15.48 -14.68
CA SER A 264 -12.75 15.25 -16.14
C SER A 264 -11.37 14.89 -16.68
N ARG A 265 -10.31 15.18 -15.91
CA ARG A 265 -8.90 14.97 -16.27
C ARG A 265 -8.20 14.14 -15.17
N VAL A 266 -8.48 12.85 -15.15
CA VAL A 266 -7.84 11.92 -14.20
C VAL A 266 -6.81 11.06 -14.92
N GLY A 267 -5.57 11.13 -14.44
CA GLY A 267 -4.46 10.26 -14.83
C GLY A 267 -4.10 9.26 -13.74
N ILE A 268 -3.29 8.27 -14.10
CA ILE A 268 -2.76 7.27 -13.18
C ILE A 268 -1.36 6.85 -13.62
N TYR A 269 -0.48 6.57 -12.66
CA TYR A 269 0.79 5.91 -12.93
C TYR A 269 1.13 4.91 -11.85
N GLY A 270 1.96 3.93 -12.19
CA GLY A 270 2.42 2.93 -11.25
C GLY A 270 3.53 2.08 -11.81
N GLY A 271 4.31 1.48 -10.90
CA GLY A 271 5.40 0.54 -11.23
C GLY A 271 5.11 -0.87 -10.74
N SER A 272 5.62 -1.90 -11.41
CA SER A 272 5.48 -3.30 -10.98
C SER A 272 4.00 -3.75 -10.99
N ALA A 273 3.46 -4.29 -9.89
CA ALA A 273 2.00 -4.51 -9.73
C ALA A 273 1.18 -3.22 -9.98
N GLY A 274 1.76 -2.06 -9.66
CA GLY A 274 1.19 -0.76 -10.00
C GLY A 274 1.16 -0.49 -11.49
N GLY A 275 2.16 -0.94 -12.26
CA GLY A 275 2.19 -0.81 -13.72
C GLY A 275 1.12 -1.67 -14.40
N GLN A 276 0.92 -2.90 -13.92
CA GLN A 276 -0.20 -3.75 -14.33
C GLN A 276 -1.54 -3.03 -14.06
N SER A 277 -1.70 -2.48 -12.87
CA SER A 277 -2.91 -1.77 -12.45
C SER A 277 -3.12 -0.48 -13.26
N ALA A 278 -2.08 0.33 -13.46
CA ALA A 278 -2.15 1.58 -14.22
C ALA A 278 -2.62 1.34 -15.66
N MET A 279 -2.10 0.30 -16.34
CA MET A 279 -2.65 -0.08 -17.65
C MET A 279 -4.09 -0.56 -17.53
N ARG A 280 -4.42 -1.38 -16.53
CA ARG A 280 -5.79 -1.90 -16.34
C ARG A 280 -6.82 -0.77 -16.20
N ALA A 281 -6.43 0.34 -15.57
CA ALA A 281 -7.28 1.52 -15.43
C ALA A 281 -7.80 2.07 -16.78
N VAL A 282 -6.97 2.08 -17.83
CA VAL A 282 -7.35 2.55 -19.17
C VAL A 282 -7.89 1.45 -20.09
N LEU A 283 -7.96 0.20 -19.60
CA LEU A 283 -8.72 -0.88 -20.23
C LEU A 283 -10.16 -0.88 -19.70
N ASP A 284 -10.33 -1.04 -18.38
CA ASP A 284 -11.64 -1.28 -17.76
C ASP A 284 -12.33 -0.01 -17.23
N HIS A 285 -11.55 1.02 -16.91
CA HIS A 285 -12.03 2.23 -16.23
C HIS A 285 -11.72 3.50 -17.03
N HIS A 286 -11.57 3.39 -18.36
CA HIS A 286 -11.20 4.49 -19.25
C HIS A 286 -12.22 5.64 -19.30
N GLY A 287 -13.46 5.39 -18.83
CA GLY A 287 -14.44 6.46 -18.61
C GLY A 287 -14.07 7.42 -17.47
N PHE A 288 -13.26 6.96 -16.52
CA PHE A 288 -12.74 7.75 -15.40
C PHE A 288 -11.27 8.11 -15.60
N TYR A 289 -10.39 7.13 -15.78
CA TYR A 289 -8.96 7.36 -16.02
C TYR A 289 -8.69 7.57 -17.51
N ARG A 290 -8.23 8.76 -17.90
CA ARG A 290 -8.01 9.14 -19.30
C ARG A 290 -6.59 8.86 -19.78
N VAL A 291 -5.63 8.82 -18.86
CA VAL A 291 -4.19 8.74 -19.15
C VAL A 291 -3.54 7.78 -18.16
N ALA A 292 -2.74 6.83 -18.64
CA ALA A 292 -1.98 5.90 -17.83
C ALA A 292 -0.50 5.87 -18.22
N VAL A 293 0.38 5.85 -17.22
CA VAL A 293 1.79 5.51 -17.39
C VAL A 293 2.09 4.24 -16.59
N ALA A 294 2.37 3.14 -17.29
CA ALA A 294 2.63 1.84 -16.70
C ALA A 294 4.13 1.49 -16.82
N ASP A 295 4.80 1.34 -15.68
CA ASP A 295 6.23 1.03 -15.61
C ASP A 295 6.45 -0.42 -15.13
N CYS A 296 7.23 -1.19 -15.89
CA CYS A 296 7.62 -2.58 -15.55
C CYS A 296 6.44 -3.44 -15.07
N GLY A 297 5.29 -3.34 -15.75
CA GLY A 297 4.05 -4.00 -15.34
C GLY A 297 4.04 -5.50 -15.63
N CYS A 298 3.48 -6.30 -14.71
CA CYS A 298 3.12 -7.68 -15.00
C CYS A 298 1.82 -7.70 -15.83
N HIS A 299 1.92 -7.62 -17.15
CA HIS A 299 0.74 -7.54 -18.01
C HIS A 299 0.08 -8.90 -18.26
N ASP A 300 0.77 -10.00 -17.96
CA ASP A 300 0.23 -11.36 -17.94
C ASP A 300 0.85 -12.18 -16.80
N ASN A 301 0.02 -12.56 -15.83
CA ASN A 301 0.44 -13.28 -14.62
C ASN A 301 0.90 -14.72 -14.90
N ARG A 302 0.67 -15.25 -16.11
CA ARG A 302 1.19 -16.59 -16.54
C ARG A 302 2.69 -16.55 -16.84
N MET A 303 3.24 -15.37 -17.13
CA MET A 303 4.64 -15.16 -17.49
C MET A 303 5.51 -14.68 -16.32
N ASP A 304 4.91 -14.09 -15.30
CA ASP A 304 5.65 -13.51 -14.18
C ASP A 304 6.04 -14.56 -13.13
N LYS A 305 6.85 -14.15 -12.15
CA LYS A 305 7.42 -15.02 -11.11
C LYS A 305 6.36 -15.89 -10.41
N ILE A 306 6.60 -17.21 -10.46
CA ILE A 306 5.68 -18.25 -9.98
C ILE A 306 5.22 -18.01 -8.53
N TRP A 307 6.17 -17.76 -7.61
CA TRP A 307 5.88 -17.65 -6.18
C TRP A 307 4.87 -16.55 -5.84
N TRP A 308 4.87 -15.45 -6.61
CA TRP A 308 3.96 -14.33 -6.37
C TRP A 308 2.60 -14.59 -7.00
N ASN A 309 2.59 -15.07 -8.25
CA ASN A 309 1.35 -15.30 -8.99
C ASN A 309 0.55 -16.45 -8.37
N GLU A 310 1.17 -17.58 -8.03
CA GLU A 310 0.46 -18.69 -7.37
C GLU A 310 -0.08 -18.29 -5.99
N GLN A 311 0.59 -17.37 -5.28
CA GLN A 311 0.12 -16.89 -3.98
C GLN A 311 -1.22 -16.14 -4.06
N TRP A 312 -1.53 -15.48 -5.19
CA TRP A 312 -2.73 -14.65 -5.36
C TRP A 312 -3.74 -15.19 -6.37
N MET A 313 -3.29 -16.01 -7.31
CA MET A 313 -4.08 -16.55 -8.41
C MET A 313 -4.20 -18.09 -8.36
N GLY A 314 -3.43 -18.75 -7.50
CA GLY A 314 -3.49 -20.19 -7.27
C GLY A 314 -2.84 -21.06 -8.37
N TRP A 315 -2.73 -22.35 -8.09
CA TRP A 315 -2.33 -23.39 -9.03
C TRP A 315 -3.32 -24.57 -8.93
N PRO A 316 -3.70 -25.25 -10.04
CA PRO A 316 -3.30 -24.99 -11.43
C PRO A 316 -3.81 -23.67 -12.00
N VAL A 317 -3.14 -23.17 -13.05
CA VAL A 317 -3.59 -22.01 -13.82
C VAL A 317 -5.01 -22.25 -14.33
N ASP A 318 -5.91 -21.30 -14.06
CA ASP A 318 -7.32 -21.34 -14.49
C ASP A 318 -7.72 -20.06 -15.24
N GLU A 319 -9.02 -19.91 -15.50
CA GLU A 319 -9.58 -18.76 -16.22
C GLU A 319 -9.33 -17.40 -15.56
N SER A 320 -9.03 -17.35 -14.26
CA SER A 320 -8.77 -16.10 -13.55
C SER A 320 -7.53 -15.37 -14.07
N TYR A 321 -6.53 -16.11 -14.52
CA TYR A 321 -5.31 -15.58 -15.14
C TYR A 321 -5.63 -14.80 -16.40
N ALA A 322 -6.40 -15.40 -17.31
CA ALA A 322 -6.82 -14.75 -18.55
C ALA A 322 -7.74 -13.56 -18.27
N LYS A 323 -8.70 -13.70 -17.33
CA LYS A 323 -9.58 -12.60 -16.91
C LYS A 323 -8.84 -11.40 -16.35
N SER A 324 -7.62 -11.60 -15.84
CA SER A 324 -6.76 -10.55 -15.25
C SER A 324 -5.57 -10.17 -16.14
N SER A 325 -5.49 -10.69 -17.37
CA SER A 325 -4.41 -10.39 -18.32
C SER A 325 -4.72 -9.11 -19.10
N ASN A 326 -3.79 -8.16 -19.04
CA ASN A 326 -3.82 -6.97 -19.89
C ASN A 326 -3.51 -7.32 -21.36
N VAL A 327 -2.82 -8.44 -21.61
CA VAL A 327 -2.55 -8.95 -22.97
C VAL A 327 -3.85 -9.39 -23.62
N ASP A 328 -4.64 -10.23 -22.93
CA ASP A 328 -5.91 -10.74 -23.45
C ASP A 328 -6.93 -9.59 -23.65
N ASP A 329 -6.87 -8.58 -22.78
CA ASP A 329 -7.77 -7.41 -22.79
C ASP A 329 -7.22 -6.19 -23.56
N ALA A 330 -6.09 -6.30 -24.27
CA ALA A 330 -5.45 -5.16 -24.97
C ALA A 330 -6.40 -4.42 -25.94
N HIS A 331 -7.30 -5.17 -26.58
CA HIS A 331 -8.33 -4.63 -27.49
C HIS A 331 -9.32 -3.66 -26.83
N LYS A 332 -9.39 -3.64 -25.49
CA LYS A 332 -10.26 -2.74 -24.71
C LYS A 332 -9.65 -1.35 -24.47
N LEU A 333 -8.39 -1.12 -24.85
CA LEU A 333 -7.74 0.17 -24.60
C LEU A 333 -8.58 1.34 -25.13
N GLY A 334 -8.94 2.24 -24.21
CA GLY A 334 -9.76 3.43 -24.48
C GLY A 334 -9.16 4.75 -24.01
N GLY A 335 -8.05 4.73 -23.27
CA GLY A 335 -7.31 5.93 -22.81
C GLY A 335 -5.96 6.12 -23.50
N LYS A 336 -5.23 7.16 -23.12
CA LYS A 336 -3.83 7.37 -23.53
C LYS A 336 -2.92 6.51 -22.65
N LEU A 337 -2.05 5.71 -23.26
CA LEU A 337 -1.18 4.78 -22.56
C LEU A 337 0.29 5.00 -22.95
N LEU A 338 1.15 5.12 -21.95
CA LEU A 338 2.60 5.00 -22.07
C LEU A 338 3.06 3.77 -21.30
N LEU A 339 3.73 2.84 -21.99
CA LEU A 339 4.40 1.68 -21.43
C LEU A 339 5.90 1.98 -21.31
N ILE A 340 6.46 1.80 -20.11
CA ILE A 340 7.89 1.91 -19.82
C ILE A 340 8.37 0.58 -19.25
N VAL A 341 9.55 0.12 -19.66
CA VAL A 341 10.17 -1.08 -19.11
C VAL A 341 11.68 -0.96 -19.12
N GLY A 342 12.36 -1.49 -18.11
CA GLY A 342 13.82 -1.61 -18.13
C GLY A 342 14.23 -2.77 -19.04
N GLU A 343 15.18 -2.55 -19.95
CA GLU A 343 15.69 -3.61 -20.84
C GLU A 343 16.26 -4.82 -20.06
N LEU A 344 16.87 -4.55 -18.90
CA LEU A 344 17.55 -5.54 -18.07
C LEU A 344 16.73 -5.88 -16.81
N ASP A 345 15.40 -5.74 -16.86
CA ASP A 345 14.54 -6.06 -15.72
C ASP A 345 14.55 -7.58 -15.45
N THR A 346 15.02 -7.96 -14.27
CA THR A 346 15.07 -9.36 -13.83
C THR A 346 13.98 -9.70 -12.81
N ASN A 347 13.13 -8.74 -12.44
CA ASN A 347 12.02 -8.94 -11.51
C ASN A 347 10.69 -9.14 -12.24
N VAL A 348 10.41 -8.30 -13.24
CA VAL A 348 9.31 -8.50 -14.18
C VAL A 348 9.93 -8.54 -15.56
N ASP A 349 9.99 -9.74 -16.15
CA ASP A 349 10.67 -9.94 -17.42
C ASP A 349 10.12 -8.97 -18.49
N PRO A 350 10.98 -8.27 -19.26
CA PRO A 350 10.57 -7.34 -20.31
C PRO A 350 9.63 -7.97 -21.35
N ALA A 351 9.69 -9.29 -21.53
CA ALA A 351 8.74 -10.05 -22.35
C ALA A 351 7.28 -9.84 -21.92
N SER A 352 7.01 -9.59 -20.63
CA SER A 352 5.67 -9.26 -20.14
C SER A 352 5.13 -7.99 -20.81
N THR A 353 5.96 -6.95 -20.93
CA THR A 353 5.57 -5.72 -21.64
C THR A 353 5.54 -5.93 -23.15
N ALA A 354 6.49 -6.69 -23.71
CA ALA A 354 6.52 -6.98 -25.15
C ALA A 354 5.26 -7.73 -25.64
N GLN A 355 4.72 -8.66 -24.83
CA GLN A 355 3.49 -9.38 -25.17
C GLN A 355 2.28 -8.44 -25.29
N VAL A 356 2.14 -7.48 -24.38
CA VAL A 356 1.02 -6.53 -24.46
C VAL A 356 1.20 -5.51 -25.59
N VAL A 357 2.44 -5.09 -25.88
CA VAL A 357 2.76 -4.26 -27.06
C VAL A 357 2.31 -4.97 -28.34
N ALA A 358 2.66 -6.25 -28.50
CA ALA A 358 2.23 -7.04 -29.66
C ALA A 358 0.70 -7.19 -29.74
N ALA A 359 0.03 -7.40 -28.61
CA ALA A 359 -1.42 -7.50 -28.55
C ALA A 359 -2.13 -6.17 -28.91
N LEU A 360 -1.61 -5.03 -28.45
CA LEU A 360 -2.11 -3.70 -28.79
C LEU A 360 -1.94 -3.40 -30.28
N GLN A 361 -0.78 -3.71 -30.87
CA GLN A 361 -0.54 -3.58 -32.31
C GLN A 361 -1.51 -4.42 -33.12
N LYS A 362 -1.69 -5.68 -32.74
CA LYS A 362 -2.66 -6.59 -33.39
C LYS A 362 -4.09 -6.07 -33.30
N ALA A 363 -4.44 -5.41 -32.20
CA ALA A 363 -5.76 -4.80 -32.00
C ALA A 363 -5.92 -3.41 -32.65
N GLY A 364 -4.90 -2.91 -33.35
CA GLY A 364 -4.94 -1.59 -34.00
C GLY A 364 -5.07 -0.42 -33.02
N LYS A 365 -4.46 -0.53 -31.84
CA LYS A 365 -4.53 0.50 -30.79
C LYS A 365 -3.32 1.42 -30.82
N ASP A 366 -3.55 2.70 -30.53
CA ASP A 366 -2.49 3.70 -30.35
C ASP A 366 -1.99 3.73 -28.90
N PHE A 367 -0.67 3.70 -28.74
CA PHE A 367 0.02 3.79 -27.45
C PHE A 367 1.47 4.25 -27.66
N GLU A 368 2.12 4.70 -26.59
CA GLU A 368 3.56 4.96 -26.58
C GLU A 368 4.28 3.85 -25.82
N PHE A 369 5.44 3.43 -26.31
CA PHE A 369 6.26 2.41 -25.66
C PHE A 369 7.73 2.87 -25.64
N MET A 370 8.35 2.81 -24.46
CA MET A 370 9.73 3.21 -24.25
C MET A 370 10.48 2.18 -23.38
N PRO A 371 11.27 1.28 -23.99
CA PRO A 371 12.28 0.53 -23.25
C PRO A 371 13.41 1.47 -22.82
N ILE A 372 13.87 1.33 -21.57
CA ILE A 372 14.97 2.11 -21.01
C ILE A 372 16.22 1.23 -21.01
N ILE A 373 17.12 1.53 -21.94
CA ILE A 373 18.35 0.76 -22.18
C ILE A 373 19.26 0.79 -20.95
N GLY A 374 19.77 -0.38 -20.56
CA GLY A 374 20.63 -0.54 -19.38
C GLY A 374 19.91 -0.37 -18.02
N ALA A 375 18.59 -0.13 -17.99
CA ALA A 375 17.83 -0.06 -16.75
C ALA A 375 17.24 -1.42 -16.38
N GLY A 376 17.19 -1.71 -15.08
CA GLY A 376 16.42 -2.83 -14.51
C GLY A 376 15.03 -2.40 -14.04
N HIS A 377 14.49 -3.11 -13.05
CA HIS A 377 13.16 -2.85 -12.49
C HIS A 377 12.98 -1.42 -11.96
N GLY A 378 11.81 -0.83 -12.22
CA GLY A 378 11.50 0.55 -11.84
C GLY A 378 12.16 1.57 -12.77
N ALA A 379 12.02 1.37 -14.08
CA ALA A 379 12.70 2.16 -15.08
C ALA A 379 12.19 3.61 -15.14
N ALA A 380 10.90 3.83 -14.82
CA ALA A 380 10.31 5.16 -14.66
C ALA A 380 10.75 5.87 -13.36
N GLU A 381 11.43 5.17 -12.45
CA GLU A 381 12.01 5.77 -11.24
C GLU A 381 13.46 6.28 -11.47
N ARG A 382 13.98 6.13 -12.69
CA ARG A 382 15.25 6.73 -13.14
C ARG A 382 14.99 8.13 -13.74
N PRO A 383 15.98 9.03 -13.77
CA PRO A 383 15.78 10.41 -14.24
C PRO A 383 15.11 10.52 -15.63
N TYR A 384 15.55 9.71 -16.61
CA TYR A 384 14.99 9.75 -17.96
C TYR A 384 13.55 9.21 -18.01
N GLY A 385 13.28 8.07 -17.36
CA GLY A 385 11.95 7.49 -17.30
C GLY A 385 10.94 8.35 -16.52
N SER A 386 11.38 8.95 -15.39
CA SER A 386 10.55 9.88 -14.60
C SER A 386 10.17 11.09 -15.44
N ARG A 387 11.13 11.69 -16.15
CA ARG A 387 10.88 12.81 -17.07
C ARG A 387 9.86 12.44 -18.15
N LEU A 388 9.96 11.25 -18.76
CA LEU A 388 9.00 10.80 -19.78
C LEU A 388 7.59 10.64 -19.21
N ARG A 389 7.46 10.03 -18.02
CA ARG A 389 6.18 9.95 -17.31
C ARG A 389 5.56 11.33 -17.11
N LEU A 390 6.33 12.28 -16.60
CA LEU A 390 5.86 13.65 -16.33
C LEU A 390 5.42 14.35 -17.61
N GLU A 391 6.23 14.30 -18.67
CA GLU A 391 5.90 14.95 -19.95
C GLU A 391 4.66 14.32 -20.60
N PHE A 392 4.50 13.00 -20.51
CA PHE A 392 3.31 12.30 -21.00
C PHE A 392 2.04 12.75 -20.25
N LEU A 393 2.08 12.77 -18.91
CA LEU A 393 0.96 13.24 -18.08
C LEU A 393 0.62 14.70 -18.39
N LYS A 394 1.63 15.58 -18.48
CA LYS A 394 1.43 17.01 -18.80
C LYS A 394 0.78 17.20 -20.17
N ARG A 395 1.28 16.50 -21.19
CA ARG A 395 0.77 16.60 -22.56
C ARG A 395 -0.70 16.21 -22.66
N HIS A 396 -1.15 15.22 -21.88
CA HIS A 396 -2.51 14.69 -22.00
C HIS A 396 -3.50 15.16 -20.92
N LEU A 397 -3.03 15.81 -19.84
CA LEU A 397 -3.90 16.30 -18.76
C LEU A 397 -3.88 17.83 -18.59
N LEU A 398 -2.77 18.52 -18.89
CA LEU A 398 -2.69 19.99 -18.75
C LEU A 398 -2.97 20.72 -20.05
N LYS A 399 -2.73 20.07 -21.18
CA LYS A 399 -2.96 20.61 -22.52
C LYS A 399 -3.92 19.70 -23.31
N PRO A 400 -5.13 19.41 -22.77
CA PRO A 400 -6.02 18.41 -23.33
C PRO A 400 -6.53 18.77 -24.73
#